data_AF-A0A1I1SX00-F1
#
_entry.id   AF-A0A1I1SX00-F1
#
_cell.length_a   1.000
_cell.length_b   1.000
_cell.length_c   1.000
_cell.angle_alpha   90.00
_cell.angle_beta   90.00
_cell.angle_gamma   90.00
#
_symmetry.space_group_name_H-M   'P 1'
#
loop_
_entity.id
_entity.type
_entity.pdbx_description
1 polymer ?
#
loop_
_entity_poly.entity_id
_entity_poly.type
_entity_poly.pdbx_seq_one_letter_code
_entity_poly.pdbx_strand_id
1 'polypeptide(L)'
;MECAVQTGEGDLSPAEPLFGPLEDNGGPTPTHALMPASPLRDAGDPLGCVDLDGVPLTTDQRGEVRTAGEACDIGAFELGQ
;
A
#
# COMPACT_ATOMS: atom_id res chain seq x y z
N MET A 1 -6.90 -2.85 30.24
CA MET A 1 -6.46 -1.86 29.24
C MET A 1 -6.79 -2.49 27.91
N GLU A 2 -7.87 -2.01 27.28
CA GLU A 2 -8.34 -2.55 26.00
C GLU A 2 -7.78 -1.67 24.89
N CYS A 3 -7.17 -2.27 23.87
CA CYS A 3 -6.94 -1.57 22.61
C CYS A 3 -8.23 -1.68 21.79
N ALA A 4 -9.00 -0.59 21.71
CA ALA A 4 -10.18 -0.53 20.86
C ALA A 4 -9.80 0.03 19.48
N VAL A 5 -10.27 -0.61 18.40
CA VAL A 5 -10.21 -0.06 17.06
C VAL A 5 -11.21 1.10 16.99
N GLN A 6 -10.72 2.30 16.72
CA GLN A 6 -11.51 3.50 16.48
C GLN A 6 -11.32 3.91 15.03
N THR A 7 -12.38 4.27 14.33
CA THR A 7 -12.28 4.78 12.96
C THR A 7 -11.78 6.22 12.98
N GLY A 8 -10.65 6.49 12.33
CA GLY A 8 -10.03 7.81 12.17
C GLY A 8 -10.09 8.32 10.73
N GLU A 9 -9.61 9.55 10.54
CA GLU A 9 -9.37 10.10 9.22
C GLU A 9 -8.23 9.33 8.54
N GLY A 10 -8.42 8.95 7.27
CA GLY A 10 -7.50 8.06 6.53
C GLY A 10 -7.84 6.57 6.63
N ASP A 11 -8.81 6.18 7.47
CA ASP A 11 -9.27 4.79 7.51
C ASP A 11 -10.12 4.47 6.29
N LEU A 12 -9.74 3.42 5.58
CA LEU A 12 -10.64 2.78 4.64
C LEU A 12 -11.69 2.00 5.45
N SER A 13 -12.97 2.22 5.15
CA SER A 13 -14.06 1.39 5.66
C SER A 13 -13.75 -0.10 5.44
N PRO A 14 -14.34 -1.06 6.18
CA PRO A 14 -14.06 -2.49 6.06
C PRO A 14 -14.55 -3.14 4.75
N ALA A 15 -14.31 -2.48 3.62
CA ALA A 15 -14.29 -3.09 2.31
C ALA A 15 -13.18 -4.13 2.27
N GLU A 16 -13.40 -5.20 1.52
CA GLU A 16 -12.36 -6.18 1.29
C GLU A 16 -11.17 -5.47 0.60
N PRO A 17 -9.95 -5.59 1.12
CA PRO A 17 -8.79 -4.93 0.55
C PRO A 17 -8.36 -5.53 -0.81
N LEU A 18 -8.97 -6.65 -1.23
CA LEU A 18 -8.79 -7.30 -2.53
C LEU A 18 -7.30 -7.46 -2.92
N PHE A 19 -6.55 -8.18 -2.08
CA PHE A 19 -5.20 -8.65 -2.38
C PHE A 19 -5.12 -10.18 -2.41
N GLY A 20 -4.10 -10.69 -3.08
CA GLY A 20 -3.75 -12.11 -3.09
C GLY A 20 -3.18 -12.61 -1.74
N PRO A 21 -2.91 -13.92 -1.64
CA PRO A 21 -2.24 -14.49 -0.48
C PRO A 21 -0.84 -13.88 -0.28
N LEU A 22 -0.28 -14.09 0.91
CA LEU A 22 1.13 -13.77 1.16
C LEU A 22 2.00 -14.78 0.41
N GLU A 23 2.70 -14.33 -0.62
CA GLU A 23 3.49 -15.21 -1.49
C GLU A 23 4.76 -14.53 -2.01
N ASP A 24 5.64 -15.33 -2.61
CA ASP A 24 6.86 -14.83 -3.26
C ASP A 24 6.48 -14.11 -4.57
N ASN A 25 6.35 -12.78 -4.46
CA ASN A 25 6.07 -11.89 -5.58
C ASN A 25 7.34 -11.22 -6.12
N GLY A 26 8.51 -11.77 -5.79
CA GLY A 26 9.82 -11.13 -6.00
C GLY A 26 10.22 -10.25 -4.81
N GLY A 27 11.53 -10.08 -4.59
CA GLY A 27 12.08 -9.29 -3.49
C GLY A 27 12.66 -10.12 -2.34
N PRO A 28 13.02 -9.46 -1.22
CA PRO A 28 13.67 -10.10 -0.08
C PRO A 28 12.70 -10.84 0.84
N THR A 29 11.39 -10.56 0.75
CA THR A 29 10.34 -11.16 1.60
C THR A 29 9.03 -11.32 0.81
N PRO A 30 8.17 -12.31 1.15
CA PRO A 30 6.83 -12.42 0.58
C PRO A 30 5.97 -11.16 0.78
N THR A 31 5.10 -10.86 -0.19
CA THR A 31 4.17 -9.71 -0.15
C THR A 31 2.74 -10.12 -0.48
N HIS A 32 1.77 -9.26 -0.19
CA HIS A 32 0.39 -9.38 -0.69
C HIS A 32 0.25 -8.58 -1.99
N ALA A 33 0.11 -9.26 -3.13
CA ALA A 33 -0.13 -8.60 -4.41
C ALA A 33 -1.54 -8.00 -4.47
N LEU A 34 -1.70 -6.77 -4.95
CA LEU A 34 -3.02 -6.19 -5.14
C LEU A 34 -3.73 -6.78 -6.36
N MET A 35 -5.04 -6.98 -6.26
CA MET A 35 -5.87 -7.28 -7.42
C MET A 35 -6.19 -5.99 -8.20
N PRO A 36 -6.42 -6.03 -9.53
CA PRO A 36 -6.72 -4.85 -10.34
C PRO A 36 -7.97 -4.04 -9.93
N ALA A 37 -8.86 -4.58 -9.11
CA ALA A 37 -10.04 -3.88 -8.61
C ALA A 37 -9.89 -3.43 -7.15
N SER A 38 -8.67 -3.50 -6.59
CA SER A 38 -8.44 -3.20 -5.18
C SER A 38 -8.70 -1.73 -4.85
N PRO A 39 -9.39 -1.43 -3.74
CA PRO A 39 -9.54 -0.07 -3.23
C PRO A 39 -8.22 0.49 -2.69
N LEU A 40 -7.17 -0.34 -2.58
CA LEU A 40 -5.84 0.07 -2.13
C LEU A 40 -4.99 0.63 -3.27
N ARG A 41 -5.41 0.46 -4.53
CA ARG A 41 -4.70 0.99 -5.68
C ARG A 41 -4.85 2.51 -5.76
N ASP A 42 -3.76 3.23 -5.94
CA ASP A 42 -3.72 4.70 -6.02
C ASP A 42 -4.41 5.39 -4.82
N ALA A 43 -4.36 4.76 -3.64
CA ALA A 43 -5.09 5.20 -2.45
C ALA A 43 -4.18 5.66 -1.29
N GLY A 44 -2.87 5.68 -1.51
CA GLY A 44 -1.90 6.23 -0.56
C GLY A 44 -2.05 7.74 -0.35
N ASP A 45 -1.10 8.33 0.39
CA ASP A 45 -1.11 9.76 0.65
C ASP A 45 -0.97 10.56 -0.67
N PRO A 46 -1.97 11.40 -1.04
CA PRO A 46 -1.92 12.20 -2.26
C PRO A 46 -0.85 13.31 -2.21
N LEU A 47 -0.32 13.63 -1.03
CA LEU A 47 0.80 14.57 -0.87
C LEU A 47 2.17 13.94 -1.18
N GLY A 48 2.18 12.64 -1.46
CA GLY A 48 3.34 11.89 -1.89
C GLY A 48 3.61 10.70 -0.98
N CYS A 49 4.09 9.63 -1.57
CA CYS A 49 4.48 8.43 -0.84
C CYS A 49 5.83 8.65 -0.18
N VAL A 50 5.78 9.18 1.03
CA VAL A 50 6.93 9.54 1.84
C VAL A 50 6.95 8.75 3.15
N ASP A 51 8.14 8.63 3.75
CA ASP A 51 8.26 8.13 5.11
C ASP A 51 7.86 9.18 6.15
N LEU A 52 8.01 8.84 7.44
CA LEU A 52 7.66 9.73 8.56
C LEU A 52 8.51 11.02 8.62
N ASP A 53 9.67 11.03 7.96
CA ASP A 53 10.56 12.19 7.86
C ASP A 53 10.31 12.99 6.57
N GLY A 54 9.33 12.60 5.75
CA GLY A 54 9.00 13.24 4.48
C GLY A 54 9.93 12.85 3.32
N VAL A 55 10.73 11.77 3.47
CA VAL A 55 11.61 11.28 2.41
C VAL A 55 10.82 10.41 1.43
N PRO A 56 10.91 10.64 0.11
CA PRO A 56 10.19 9.83 -0.88
C PRO A 56 10.53 8.33 -0.81
N LEU A 57 9.49 7.51 -0.73
CA LEU A 57 9.54 6.06 -0.93
C LEU A 57 9.55 5.80 -2.43
N THR A 58 10.74 5.56 -2.98
CA THR A 58 10.95 5.41 -4.43
C THR A 58 10.67 3.99 -4.95
N THR A 59 10.69 2.98 -4.08
CA THR A 59 10.39 1.60 -4.43
C THR A 59 9.46 0.92 -3.42
N ASP A 60 8.70 -0.08 -3.88
CA ASP A 60 7.98 -1.00 -3.00
C ASP A 60 8.98 -2.00 -2.33
N GLN A 61 8.47 -2.94 -1.54
CA GLN A 61 9.34 -3.88 -0.82
C GLN A 61 10.12 -4.83 -1.75
N ARG A 62 9.67 -4.99 -2.99
CA ARG A 62 10.29 -5.85 -4.01
C ARG A 62 11.42 -5.14 -4.74
N GLY A 63 11.53 -3.81 -4.58
CA GLY A 63 12.44 -2.96 -5.34
C GLY A 63 11.83 -2.43 -6.63
N GLU A 64 10.53 -2.67 -6.87
CA GLU A 64 9.82 -2.10 -8.01
C GLU A 64 9.50 -0.63 -7.75
N VAL A 65 9.52 0.20 -8.78
CA VAL A 65 9.29 1.65 -8.64
C VAL A 65 7.89 1.91 -8.07
N ARG A 66 7.80 2.74 -7.02
CA ARG A 66 6.51 3.31 -6.63
C ARG A 66 6.18 4.41 -7.61
N THR A 67 5.07 4.26 -8.33
CA THR A 67 4.67 5.27 -9.30
C THR A 67 4.15 6.46 -8.52
N ALA A 68 4.82 7.61 -8.61
CA ALA A 68 4.35 8.86 -8.04
C ALA A 68 3.19 9.46 -8.89
N GLY A 69 2.17 8.65 -9.19
CA GLY A 69 0.91 9.08 -9.84
C GLY A 69 0.05 9.92 -8.89
N GLU A 70 -1.28 9.85 -9.01
CA GLU A 70 -2.19 10.59 -8.10
C GLU A 70 -1.98 10.18 -6.63
N ALA A 71 -1.60 8.92 -6.38
CA ALA A 71 -0.99 8.40 -5.14
C ALA A 71 -0.35 7.03 -5.42
N CYS A 72 0.51 6.51 -4.55
CA CYS A 72 0.96 5.11 -4.64
C CYS A 72 -0.08 4.17 -4.01
N ASP A 73 0.12 2.87 -4.22
CA ASP A 73 -0.72 1.85 -3.62
C ASP A 73 -0.52 1.73 -2.10
N ILE A 74 -1.57 1.45 -1.35
CA ILE A 74 -1.41 1.15 0.08
C ILE A 74 -0.79 -0.24 0.24
N GLY A 75 0.39 -0.30 0.85
CA GLY A 75 1.04 -1.54 1.28
C GLY A 75 2.44 -1.76 0.71
N ALA A 76 2.91 -3.00 0.78
CA ALA A 76 4.27 -3.41 0.44
C ALA A 76 4.49 -3.72 -1.06
N PHE A 77 3.42 -3.66 -1.87
CA PHE A 77 3.40 -4.04 -3.27
C PHE A 77 2.78 -2.90 -4.08
N GLU A 78 3.46 -2.50 -5.16
CA GLU A 78 2.90 -1.60 -6.18
C GLU A 78 2.37 -2.42 -7.36
N LEU A 79 1.09 -2.27 -7.68
CA LEU A 79 0.50 -2.85 -8.89
C LEU A 79 0.89 -1.97 -10.08
N GLY A 80 1.76 -2.51 -10.93
CA GLY A 80 2.19 -1.85 -12.17
C GLY A 80 1.01 -1.44 -13.04
N GLN A 81 1.20 -0.32 -13.76
CA GLN A 81 0.21 0.31 -14.64
C GLN A 81 -0.25 -0.65 -15.76
#